data_AF-A0A6G9D4I5-F1
#
_entry.id   AF-A0A6G9D4I5-F1
#
_cell.length_a   1.000
_cell.length_b   1.000
_cell.length_c   1.000
_cell.angle_alpha   90.00
_cell.angle_beta   90.00
_cell.angle_gamma   90.00
#
_symmetry.space_group_name_H-M   'P 1'
#
loop_
_entity.id
_entity.type
_entity.pdbx_description
1 polymer ?
#
loop_
_entity_poly.entity_id
_entity_poly.type
_entity_poly.pdbx_seq_one_letter_code
_entity_poly.pdbx_strand_id
1 'polypeptide(L)'
;MESSVGQHDVDVASSVALLETLPVKGRAPKTGYSRDQFGQAWSDDVDVEFGHDGCDTRNNLLASRLTDVVFKEGKKQCVVLSGTLADPYTGKTINFVRGQDTSTAVQIDHVLSAALSRSLPLSAGHYVDDMPLTAVVAL
;
A
#
# COMPACT_ATOMS: atom_id res chain seq x y z
N MET A 1 19.92 24.80 25.37
CA MET A 1 19.03 25.83 24.75
C MET A 1 18.21 25.07 23.72
N GLU A 2 16.92 24.96 24.02
CA GLU A 2 15.97 23.99 23.48
C GLU A 2 15.77 24.01 21.96
N SER A 3 15.50 22.81 21.46
CA SER A 3 15.12 22.47 20.09
C SER A 3 13.70 22.97 19.79
N SER A 4 13.56 23.90 18.84
CA SER A 4 12.26 24.31 18.32
C SER A 4 11.80 23.33 17.24
N VAL A 5 11.12 22.25 17.64
CA VAL A 5 10.24 21.51 16.72
C VAL A 5 9.07 22.44 16.39
N GLY A 6 8.99 22.89 15.14
CA GLY A 6 7.84 23.63 14.64
C GLY A 6 6.60 22.75 14.68
N GLN A 7 5.69 23.06 15.61
CA GLN A 7 4.35 22.51 15.62
C GLN A 7 3.64 22.97 14.35
N HIS A 8 3.39 22.06 13.40
CA HIS A 8 2.45 22.34 12.31
C HIS A 8 1.04 22.25 12.90
N ASP A 9 0.49 23.40 13.30
CA ASP A 9 -0.94 23.51 13.58
C ASP A 9 -1.68 23.26 12.25
N VAL A 10 -2.09 22.00 12.04
CA VAL A 10 -2.97 21.63 10.93
C VAL A 10 -4.30 22.31 11.20
N ASP A 11 -4.56 23.41 10.50
CA ASP A 11 -5.87 24.05 10.54
C ASP A 11 -6.87 23.11 9.83
N VAL A 12 -7.55 22.30 10.64
CA VAL A 12 -8.48 21.28 10.19
C VAL A 12 -9.61 21.91 9.37
N ALA A 13 -10.06 23.11 9.74
CA ALA A 13 -11.18 23.78 9.09
C ALA A 13 -10.86 24.18 7.65
N SER A 14 -9.70 24.79 7.40
CA SER A 14 -9.21 25.16 6.07
C SER A 14 -8.88 23.93 5.23
N SER A 15 -8.38 22.87 5.85
CA SER A 15 -8.13 21.59 5.16
C SER A 15 -9.43 20.94 4.69
N VAL A 16 -10.46 20.93 5.54
CA VAL A 16 -11.81 20.44 5.17
C VAL A 16 -12.42 21.30 4.07
N ALA A 17 -12.35 22.63 4.20
CA ALA A 17 -12.85 23.54 3.18
C ALA A 17 -12.17 23.33 1.82
N LEU A 18 -10.86 23.06 1.80
CA LEU A 18 -10.12 22.73 0.58
C LEU A 18 -10.60 21.41 -0.03
N LEU A 19 -10.82 20.36 0.78
CA LEU A 19 -11.33 19.08 0.31
C LEU A 19 -12.71 19.22 -0.36
N GLU A 20 -13.57 20.09 0.17
CA GLU A 20 -14.89 20.38 -0.42
C GLU A 20 -14.82 21.04 -1.81
N THR A 21 -13.70 21.70 -2.14
CA THR A 21 -13.49 22.27 -3.48
C THR A 21 -13.08 21.24 -4.52
N LEU A 22 -12.74 20.01 -4.11
CA LEU A 22 -12.31 18.98 -5.05
C LEU A 22 -13.48 18.57 -5.96
N PRO A 23 -13.30 18.61 -7.29
CA PRO A 23 -14.36 18.26 -8.21
C PRO A 23 -14.69 16.76 -8.12
N VAL A 24 -15.93 16.44 -7.77
CA VAL A 24 -16.43 15.05 -7.83
C VAL A 24 -16.62 14.67 -9.30
N LYS A 25 -15.78 13.74 -9.77
CA LYS A 25 -15.91 13.19 -11.12
C LYS A 25 -16.82 11.97 -11.11
N GLY A 26 -17.64 11.85 -12.15
CA GLY A 26 -18.41 10.63 -12.41
C GLY A 26 -17.50 9.45 -12.75
N ARG A 27 -18.09 8.25 -12.85
CA ARG A 27 -17.35 7.03 -13.21
C ARG A 27 -16.60 7.20 -14.54
N ALA A 28 -15.28 7.03 -14.51
CA ALA A 28 -14.47 6.95 -15.72
C ALA A 28 -14.77 5.64 -16.48
N PRO A 29 -14.80 5.67 -17.83
CA PRO A 29 -14.91 4.45 -18.62
C PRO A 29 -13.67 3.57 -18.44
N LYS A 30 -13.85 2.25 -18.38
CA LYS A 30 -12.75 1.26 -18.30
C LYS A 30 -12.04 1.04 -19.65
N THR A 31 -12.24 1.91 -20.63
CA THR A 31 -11.74 1.72 -21.98
C THR A 31 -10.22 1.67 -21.98
N GLY A 32 -9.65 0.58 -22.50
CA GLY A 32 -8.19 0.38 -22.55
C GLY A 32 -7.56 -0.13 -21.26
N TYR A 33 -8.36 -0.53 -20.26
CA TYR A 33 -7.89 -1.27 -19.09
C TYR A 33 -7.80 -2.78 -19.39
N SER A 34 -6.65 -3.39 -19.10
CA SER A 34 -6.50 -4.84 -18.97
C SER A 34 -5.71 -5.15 -17.70
N ARG A 35 -6.03 -6.26 -17.03
CA ARG A 35 -5.27 -6.72 -15.85
C ARG A 35 -3.81 -6.99 -16.18
N ASP A 36 -3.52 -7.43 -17.41
CA ASP A 36 -2.16 -7.78 -17.84
C ASP A 36 -1.24 -6.57 -17.94
N GLN A 37 -1.79 -5.35 -17.92
CA GLN A 37 -1.01 -4.12 -17.88
C GLN A 37 -0.25 -3.95 -16.56
N PHE A 38 -0.62 -4.69 -15.51
CA PHE A 38 0.00 -4.64 -14.18
C PHE A 38 0.98 -5.80 -13.95
N GLY A 39 1.37 -6.52 -15.01
CA GLY A 39 2.33 -7.62 -14.91
C GLY A 39 1.82 -8.81 -14.11
N GLN A 40 2.75 -9.72 -13.79
CA GLN A 40 2.44 -10.91 -13.00
C GLN A 40 2.23 -10.51 -11.52
N ALA A 41 1.15 -11.02 -10.93
CA ALA A 41 0.87 -10.79 -9.52
C ALA A 41 2.02 -11.31 -8.64
N TRP A 42 2.45 -10.46 -7.69
CA TRP A 42 3.50 -10.75 -6.72
C TRP A 42 4.88 -11.02 -7.34
N SER A 43 5.14 -10.50 -8.53
CA SER A 43 6.45 -10.60 -9.15
C SER A 43 7.48 -9.73 -8.42
N ASP A 44 8.70 -10.25 -8.29
CA ASP A 44 9.87 -9.45 -7.93
C ASP A 44 10.46 -8.71 -9.15
N ASP A 45 10.07 -9.11 -10.37
CA ASP A 45 10.48 -8.50 -11.63
C ASP A 45 9.71 -7.18 -11.87
N VAL A 46 10.03 -6.16 -11.07
CA VAL A 46 9.39 -4.84 -11.05
C VAL A 46 10.44 -3.76 -10.79
N ASP A 47 10.37 -2.60 -11.45
CA ASP A 47 11.40 -1.55 -11.32
C ASP A 47 11.09 -0.49 -10.24
N VAL A 48 10.44 -0.91 -9.14
CA VAL A 48 10.11 -0.07 -7.97
C VAL A 48 11.03 -0.31 -6.79
N GLU A 49 10.88 0.51 -5.75
CA GLU A 49 11.44 0.22 -4.43
C GLU A 49 11.12 -1.23 -4.02
N PHE A 50 12.10 -1.97 -3.54
CA PHE A 50 12.00 -3.41 -3.22
C PHE A 50 11.70 -4.34 -4.42
N GLY A 51 11.94 -3.87 -5.64
CA GLY A 51 11.98 -4.73 -6.82
C GLY A 51 13.36 -5.33 -7.08
N HIS A 52 13.40 -6.48 -7.74
CA HIS A 52 14.61 -7.25 -8.08
C HIS A 52 15.49 -7.55 -6.88
N ASP A 53 14.92 -7.57 -5.67
CA ASP A 53 15.70 -7.80 -4.47
C ASP A 53 15.83 -9.30 -4.19
N GLY A 54 14.93 -10.12 -4.76
CA GLY A 54 14.78 -11.56 -4.56
C GLY A 54 13.62 -11.97 -3.63
N CYS A 55 12.70 -11.08 -3.30
CA CYS A 55 11.49 -11.32 -2.50
C CYS A 55 10.23 -10.92 -3.30
N ASP A 56 9.12 -11.65 -3.15
CA ASP A 56 7.87 -11.27 -3.82
C ASP A 56 7.29 -9.96 -3.26
N THR A 57 6.57 -9.21 -4.10
CA THR A 57 5.99 -7.90 -3.75
C THR A 57 5.11 -7.96 -2.50
N ARG A 58 4.41 -9.09 -2.27
CA ARG A 58 3.52 -9.26 -1.10
C ARG A 58 4.32 -9.24 0.18
N ASN A 59 5.40 -10.01 0.22
CA ASN A 59 6.23 -10.10 1.41
C ASN A 59 7.02 -8.81 1.64
N ASN A 60 7.42 -8.10 0.57
CA ASN A 60 8.02 -6.77 0.69
C ASN A 60 7.05 -5.75 1.29
N LEU A 61 5.78 -5.75 0.85
CA LEU A 61 4.74 -4.91 1.43
C LEU A 61 4.43 -5.28 2.90
N LEU A 62 4.35 -6.58 3.23
CA LEU A 62 4.16 -7.01 4.61
C LEU A 62 5.32 -6.58 5.51
N ALA A 63 6.57 -6.77 5.06
CA ALA A 63 7.75 -6.37 5.83
C ALA A 63 7.84 -4.86 6.05
N SER A 64 7.40 -4.07 5.05
CA SER A 64 7.39 -2.60 5.13
C SER A 64 6.28 -2.04 6.02
N ARG A 65 5.11 -2.70 6.06
CA ARG A 65 3.89 -2.16 6.73
C ARG A 65 3.61 -2.74 8.11
N LEU A 66 4.24 -3.87 8.46
CA LEU A 66 4.11 -4.46 9.79
C LEU A 66 5.25 -3.98 10.71
N THR A 67 4.96 -3.90 12.00
CA THR A 67 5.98 -3.79 13.05
C THR A 67 6.23 -5.16 13.70
N ASP A 68 7.32 -5.29 14.45
CA ASP A 68 7.66 -6.53 15.18
C ASP A 68 7.68 -7.78 14.27
N VAL A 69 8.23 -7.61 13.07
CA VAL A 69 8.17 -8.60 12.00
C VAL A 69 9.06 -9.80 12.33
N VAL A 70 8.48 -11.00 12.25
CA VAL A 70 9.21 -12.27 12.33
C VAL A 70 9.28 -12.86 10.94
N PHE A 71 10.50 -13.11 10.46
CA PHE A 71 10.75 -13.77 9.19
C PHE A 71 10.95 -15.27 9.38
N LYS A 72 10.67 -16.03 8.32
CA LYS A 72 11.05 -17.44 8.24
C LYS A 72 12.56 -17.54 8.28
N GLU A 73 13.06 -18.50 9.06
CA GLU A 73 14.49 -18.81 9.10
C GLU A 73 15.02 -19.16 7.70
N GLY A 74 16.20 -18.61 7.38
CA GLY A 74 16.83 -18.79 6.09
C GLY A 74 17.95 -17.77 5.89
N LYS A 75 18.66 -17.91 4.77
CA LYS A 75 19.76 -16.99 4.41
C LYS A 75 19.27 -15.57 4.07
N LYS A 76 18.00 -15.43 3.70
CA LYS A 76 17.37 -14.15 3.34
C LYS A 76 16.02 -14.00 4.03
N GLN A 77 15.79 -12.82 4.58
CA GLN A 77 14.56 -12.43 5.27
C GLN A 77 13.50 -11.97 4.27
N CYS A 78 12.92 -12.91 3.52
CA CYS A 78 11.80 -12.60 2.61
C CYS A 78 10.46 -12.98 3.22
N VAL A 79 10.31 -14.20 3.72
CA VAL A 79 8.99 -14.73 4.06
C VAL A 79 8.57 -14.20 5.43
N VAL A 80 7.56 -13.34 5.48
CA VAL A 80 6.99 -12.86 6.74
C VAL A 80 6.09 -13.95 7.36
N LEU A 81 6.37 -14.31 8.61
CA LEU A 81 5.62 -15.26 9.42
C LEU A 81 4.65 -14.57 10.38
N SER A 82 5.04 -13.44 10.97
CA SER A 82 4.16 -12.65 11.83
C SER A 82 4.60 -11.19 11.91
N GLY A 83 3.71 -10.35 12.43
CA GLY A 83 3.97 -8.94 12.74
C GLY A 83 2.70 -8.26 13.22
N THR A 84 2.80 -6.97 13.53
CA THR A 84 1.68 -6.16 14.02
C THR A 84 1.30 -5.13 12.96
N LEU A 85 0.03 -5.11 12.56
CA LEU A 85 -0.54 -4.14 11.65
C LEU A 85 -1.31 -3.08 12.44
N ALA A 86 -0.95 -1.82 12.28
CA ALA A 86 -1.84 -0.71 12.59
C ALA A 86 -2.70 -0.44 11.35
N ASP A 87 -3.93 -0.95 11.33
CA ASP A 87 -4.78 -0.91 10.14
C ASP A 87 -5.28 0.53 9.88
N PRO A 88 -4.89 1.16 8.76
CA PRO A 88 -5.26 2.54 8.47
C PRO A 88 -6.75 2.69 8.16
N TYR A 89 -7.46 1.62 7.80
CA TYR A 89 -8.87 1.70 7.41
C TYR A 89 -9.81 1.63 8.62
N THR A 90 -9.53 0.76 9.58
CA THR A 90 -10.38 0.60 10.77
C THR A 90 -9.83 1.26 12.02
N GLY A 91 -8.57 1.69 12.01
CA GLY A 91 -7.86 2.20 13.19
C GLY A 91 -7.53 1.14 14.23
N LYS A 92 -7.73 -0.15 13.93
CA LYS A 92 -7.46 -1.27 14.85
C LYS A 92 -6.03 -1.77 14.72
N THR A 93 -5.53 -2.37 15.79
CA THR A 93 -4.27 -3.12 15.77
C THR A 93 -4.55 -4.61 15.57
N ILE A 94 -3.83 -5.24 14.64
CA ILE A 94 -4.00 -6.66 14.28
C ILE A 94 -2.67 -7.38 14.36
N ASN A 95 -2.66 -8.52 15.04
CA ASN A 95 -1.51 -9.42 15.05
C ASN A 95 -1.62 -10.36 13.85
N PHE A 96 -0.81 -10.10 12.83
CA PHE A 96 -0.69 -10.97 11.67
C PHE A 96 0.13 -12.20 12.04
N VAL A 97 -0.40 -13.38 11.71
CA VAL A 97 0.29 -14.67 11.76
C VAL A 97 -0.03 -15.43 10.46
N ARG A 98 1.00 -15.74 9.68
CA ARG A 98 0.86 -16.47 8.42
C ARG A 98 0.13 -17.78 8.66
N GLY A 99 -1.03 -17.94 8.03
CA GLY A 99 -1.98 -19.00 8.32
C GLY A 99 -3.41 -18.59 7.96
N GLN A 100 -4.32 -19.56 7.89
CA GLN A 100 -5.69 -19.32 7.42
C GLN A 100 -6.45 -18.28 8.25
N ASP A 101 -6.18 -18.24 9.56
CA ASP A 101 -6.96 -17.44 10.51
C ASP A 101 -6.76 -15.93 10.36
N THR A 102 -5.55 -15.47 10.02
CA THR A 102 -5.26 -14.02 9.92
C THR A 102 -4.74 -13.58 8.55
N SER A 103 -4.27 -14.50 7.69
CA SER A 103 -3.85 -14.14 6.32
C SER A 103 -5.02 -13.83 5.39
N THR A 104 -6.23 -14.24 5.76
CA THR A 104 -7.48 -13.85 5.09
C THR A 104 -7.99 -12.51 5.62
N ALA A 105 -7.76 -12.22 6.90
CA ALA A 105 -8.09 -10.93 7.52
C ALA A 105 -7.14 -9.80 7.08
N VAL A 106 -5.87 -10.10 6.75
CA VAL A 106 -4.91 -9.12 6.24
C VAL A 106 -4.82 -9.21 4.72
N GLN A 107 -5.33 -8.18 4.04
CA GLN A 107 -5.25 -8.04 2.59
C GLN A 107 -4.31 -6.92 2.18
N ILE A 108 -3.83 -7.02 0.95
CA ILE A 108 -3.12 -5.95 0.25
C ILE A 108 -4.12 -5.36 -0.73
N ASP A 109 -4.62 -4.17 -0.40
CA ASP A 109 -5.66 -3.47 -1.13
C ASP A 109 -5.09 -2.34 -1.97
N HIS A 110 -5.77 -2.06 -3.09
CA HIS A 110 -5.48 -0.90 -3.92
C HIS A 110 -6.38 0.26 -3.49
N VAL A 111 -5.79 1.27 -2.85
CA VAL A 111 -6.49 2.48 -2.37
C VAL A 111 -7.20 3.19 -3.52
N LEU A 112 -6.56 3.21 -4.69
CA LEU A 112 -7.17 3.63 -5.94
C LEU A 112 -7.44 2.41 -6.82
N SER A 113 -8.64 2.32 -7.40
CA SER A 113 -8.93 1.22 -8.32
C SER A 113 -7.96 1.23 -9.51
N ALA A 114 -7.40 0.06 -9.86
CA ALA A 114 -6.48 -0.11 -10.98
C ALA A 114 -7.04 0.38 -12.34
N ALA A 115 -8.36 0.36 -12.51
CA ALA A 115 -8.98 0.88 -13.73
C ALA A 115 -8.93 2.42 -13.82
N LEU A 116 -8.88 3.11 -12.68
CA LEU A 116 -8.81 4.56 -12.61
C LEU A 116 -7.37 5.07 -12.58
N SER A 117 -6.42 4.30 -12.02
CA SER A 117 -5.01 4.71 -11.93
C SER A 117 -4.45 5.11 -13.28
N ARG A 118 -4.66 4.30 -14.33
CA ARG A 118 -4.23 4.57 -15.72
C ARG A 118 -4.70 5.90 -16.33
N SER A 119 -5.75 6.51 -15.78
CA SER A 119 -6.28 7.79 -16.27
C SER A 119 -5.69 9.01 -15.58
N LEU A 120 -4.86 8.80 -14.54
CA LEU A 120 -4.21 9.88 -13.81
C LEU A 120 -2.85 10.21 -14.44
N PRO A 121 -2.48 11.50 -14.53
CA PRO A 121 -1.17 11.93 -15.02
C PRO A 121 0.01 11.51 -14.12
N LEU A 122 -0.28 10.94 -12.95
CA LEU A 122 0.72 10.35 -12.03
C LEU A 122 1.07 8.89 -12.39
N SER A 123 0.33 8.22 -13.27
CA SER A 123 0.62 6.85 -13.69
C SER A 123 1.26 6.85 -15.08
N ALA A 124 2.58 6.69 -15.15
CA ALA A 124 3.26 6.46 -16.41
C ALA A 124 3.23 4.95 -16.74
N GLY A 125 2.04 4.36 -16.82
CA GLY A 125 1.78 3.13 -17.56
C GLY A 125 2.54 1.85 -17.18
N HIS A 126 3.35 1.84 -16.12
CA HIS A 126 4.10 0.68 -15.63
C HIS A 126 3.73 0.43 -14.17
N TYR A 127 3.83 -0.82 -13.72
CA TYR A 127 3.59 -1.26 -12.32
C TYR A 127 4.33 -0.39 -11.27
N VAL A 128 5.37 0.29 -11.72
CA VAL A 128 6.34 1.08 -10.97
C VAL A 128 5.77 2.35 -10.32
N ASP A 129 4.54 2.75 -10.64
CA ASP A 129 3.91 3.94 -10.05
C ASP A 129 2.79 3.63 -9.03
N ASP A 130 2.41 2.35 -8.84
CA ASP A 130 1.24 1.96 -8.02
C ASP A 130 1.56 1.48 -6.60
N MET A 131 2.84 1.27 -6.25
CA MET A 131 3.23 1.00 -4.85
C MET A 131 2.73 2.04 -3.83
N PRO A 132 2.76 3.37 -4.09
CA PRO A 132 2.22 4.35 -3.14
C PRO A 132 0.69 4.29 -2.99
N LEU A 133 -0.01 3.57 -3.87
CA LEU A 133 -1.46 3.39 -3.84
C LEU A 133 -1.88 2.03 -3.27
N THR A 134 -0.95 1.30 -2.67
CA THR A 134 -1.19 -0.02 -2.10
C THR A 134 -1.11 0.02 -0.57
N ALA A 135 -2.16 -0.45 0.11
CA ALA A 135 -2.26 -0.50 1.56
C ALA A 135 -2.37 -1.94 2.07
N VAL A 136 -1.69 -2.25 3.18
CA VAL A 136 -1.92 -3.49 3.94
C VAL A 136 -3.00 -3.19 4.97
N VAL A 137 -4.14 -3.87 4.89
CA VAL A 137 -5.35 -3.52 5.64
C VAL A 137 -6.06 -4.75 6.18
N ALA A 138 -6.92 -4.51 7.16
CA ALA A 138 -7.86 -5.50 7.66
C ALA A 138 -9.13 -5.56 6.80
N LEU A 139 -9.65 -6.76 6.53
CA LEU A 139 -11.01 -6.97 6.02
C LEU A 139 -11.86 -7.76 7.02
#